data_AF-A0A4Q2UM93-F1
#
_entry.id   AF-A0A4Q2UM93-F1
#
_cell.length_a   1.000
_cell.length_b   1.000
_cell.length_c   1.000
_cell.angle_alpha   90.00
_cell.angle_beta   90.00
_cell.angle_gamma   90.00
#
_symmetry.space_group_name_H-M   'P 1'
#
loop_
_entity.id
_entity.type
_entity.pdbx_description
1 polymer ?
#
loop_
_entity_poly.entity_id
_entity_poly.type
_entity_poly.pdbx_seq_one_letter_code
_entity_poly.pdbx_strand_id
1 'polypeptide(L)'
;MTKKLRIWHVPQVPGERMIVEVPDLASARLVLNTLAQYDLFQLEQNIKPDFANAQGLEVLDPATGEWEDWYDDETGLSFEEYCIEGYLDQPTDSE
;
A
#
# COMPACT_ATOMS: atom_id res chain seq x y z
N MET A 1 19.42 3.28 7.95
CA MET A 1 18.65 2.03 8.13
C MET A 1 17.51 2.10 7.13
N THR A 2 17.34 1.10 6.27
CA THR A 2 16.19 1.05 5.35
C THR A 2 14.93 0.81 6.18
N LYS A 3 13.91 1.65 6.04
CA LYS A 3 12.60 1.45 6.71
C LYS A 3 12.02 0.11 6.22
N LYS A 4 11.47 -0.71 7.13
CA LYS A 4 10.78 -1.96 6.74
C LYS A 4 9.37 -1.62 6.31
N LEU A 5 8.95 -2.15 5.16
CA LEU A 5 7.66 -1.87 4.55
C LEU A 5 6.88 -3.16 4.36
N ARG A 6 5.56 -3.09 4.54
CA ARG A 6 4.65 -4.18 4.18
C ARG A 6 3.30 -3.65 3.73
N ILE A 7 2.64 -4.42 2.88
CA ILE A 7 1.25 -4.20 2.51
C ILE A 7 0.37 -5.05 3.40
N TRP A 8 -0.76 -4.47 3.81
CA TRP A 8 -1.90 -5.23 4.27
C TRP A 8 -3.01 -5.16 3.21
N HIS A 9 -3.72 -6.26 3.03
CA HIS A 9 -4.85 -6.34 2.12
C HIS A 9 -5.93 -7.23 2.72
N VAL A 10 -7.16 -6.72 2.76
CA VAL A 10 -8.36 -7.45 3.17
C VAL A 10 -9.22 -7.62 1.93
N PRO A 11 -9.26 -8.84 1.33
CA PRO A 11 -10.04 -9.06 0.12
C PRO A 11 -11.53 -8.80 0.31
N GLN A 12 -12.09 -9.07 1.49
CA GLN A 12 -13.48 -8.77 1.86
C GLN A 12 -13.59 -8.32 3.31
N VAL A 13 -14.18 -7.15 3.55
CA VAL A 13 -14.38 -6.56 4.88
C VAL A 13 -15.75 -6.95 5.44
N PRO A 14 -15.83 -7.43 6.69
CA PRO A 14 -14.72 -7.75 7.60
C PRO A 14 -14.02 -9.05 7.19
N GLY A 15 -12.69 -9.13 7.39
CA GLY A 15 -11.90 -10.30 7.01
C GLY A 15 -10.47 -10.26 7.52
N GLU A 16 -9.74 -11.34 7.29
CA GLU A 16 -8.33 -11.46 7.67
C GLU A 16 -7.42 -10.65 6.73
N ARG A 17 -6.36 -10.07 7.30
CA ARG A 17 -5.35 -9.33 6.54
C ARG A 17 -4.35 -10.30 5.91
N MET A 18 -4.24 -10.27 4.60
CA MET A 18 -3.06 -10.77 3.90
C MET A 18 -1.92 -9.76 4.06
N ILE A 19 -0.73 -10.22 4.44
CA ILE A 19 0.45 -9.39 4.67
C ILE A 19 1.54 -9.74 3.66
N VAL A 20 2.12 -8.72 3.01
CA VAL A 20 3.20 -8.89 2.02
C VAL A 20 4.31 -7.89 2.32
N GLU A 21 5.51 -8.35 2.66
CA GLU A 21 6.68 -7.47 2.80
C GLU A 21 7.17 -6.98 1.43
N VAL A 22 7.58 -5.71 1.35
CA VAL A 22 8.07 -5.08 0.12
C VAL A 22 9.38 -4.34 0.38
N PRO A 23 10.33 -4.35 -0.58
CA PRO A 23 11.66 -3.77 -0.36
C PRO A 23 11.69 -2.24 -0.47
N ASP A 24 10.73 -1.65 -1.19
CA ASP A 24 10.70 -0.23 -1.52
C ASP A 24 9.29 0.25 -1.91
N LEU A 25 9.13 1.57 -2.02
CA LEU A 25 7.87 2.22 -2.38
C LEU A 25 7.40 1.88 -3.81
N ALA A 26 8.33 1.66 -4.74
CA ALA A 26 7.98 1.27 -6.12
C ALA A 26 7.31 -0.11 -6.16
N SER A 27 7.86 -1.07 -5.43
CA SER A 27 7.30 -2.41 -5.24
C SER A 27 5.97 -2.35 -4.49
N ALA A 28 5.86 -1.47 -3.49
CA ALA A 28 4.60 -1.25 -2.77
C ALA A 28 3.49 -0.81 -3.73
N ARG A 29 3.75 0.21 -4.57
CA ARG A 29 2.81 0.70 -5.59
C ARG A 29 2.42 -0.39 -6.58
N LEU A 30 3.39 -1.19 -7.04
CA LEU A 30 3.13 -2.29 -7.97
C LEU A 30 2.15 -3.32 -7.38
N VAL A 31 2.39 -3.77 -6.14
CA VAL A 31 1.54 -4.78 -5.50
C VAL A 31 0.16 -4.23 -5.20
N LEU A 32 0.05 -3.02 -4.63
CA LEU A 32 -1.25 -2.39 -4.33
C LEU A 32 -2.08 -2.19 -5.61
N ASN A 33 -1.47 -1.71 -6.71
CA ASN A 33 -2.17 -1.56 -7.98
C ASN A 33 -2.61 -2.91 -8.56
N THR A 34 -1.78 -3.95 -8.43
CA THR A 34 -2.11 -5.30 -8.90
C THR A 34 -3.31 -5.87 -8.14
N LEU A 35 -3.35 -5.68 -6.82
CA LEU A 35 -4.47 -6.12 -5.98
C LEU A 35 -5.76 -5.36 -6.31
N ALA A 36 -5.68 -4.03 -6.48
CA ALA A 36 -6.84 -3.23 -6.88
C ALA A 36 -7.38 -3.66 -8.27
N GLN A 37 -6.51 -3.94 -9.23
CA GLN A 37 -6.90 -4.47 -10.54
C GLN A 37 -7.51 -5.88 -10.43
N TYR A 38 -6.97 -6.72 -9.55
CA TYR A 38 -7.50 -8.05 -9.30
C TYR A 38 -8.91 -8.01 -8.69
N ASP A 39 -9.13 -7.15 -7.69
CA ASP A 39 -10.45 -6.98 -7.08
C ASP A 39 -11.45 -6.41 -8.09
N LEU A 40 -11.04 -5.41 -8.88
CA LEU A 40 -11.89 -4.86 -9.94
C LEU A 40 -12.28 -5.93 -10.96
N PHE A 41 -11.34 -6.78 -11.36
CA PHE A 41 -11.63 -7.91 -12.23
C PHE A 41 -12.65 -8.87 -11.60
N GLN A 42 -12.53 -9.18 -10.31
CA GLN A 42 -13.51 -10.02 -9.62
C GLN A 42 -14.92 -9.42 -9.61
N LEU A 43 -15.03 -8.10 -9.42
CA LEU A 43 -16.30 -7.37 -9.50
C LEU A 43 -16.89 -7.46 -10.91
N GLU A 44 -16.10 -7.11 -11.93
CA GLU A 44 -16.55 -7.10 -13.33
C GLU A 44 -17.00 -8.47 -13.82
N GLN A 45 -16.34 -9.54 -13.36
CA GLN A 45 -16.68 -10.91 -13.71
C GLN A 45 -17.74 -11.54 -12.77
N ASN A 46 -18.27 -10.77 -11.82
CA ASN A 46 -19.22 -11.24 -10.82
C ASN A 46 -18.75 -12.51 -10.09
N ILE A 47 -17.43 -12.61 -9.86
CA ILE A 47 -16.80 -13.72 -9.10
C ILE A 47 -17.14 -13.56 -7.62
N LYS A 48 -17.17 -12.31 -7.16
CA LYS A 48 -17.46 -11.96 -5.77
C LYS A 48 -18.69 -11.06 -5.69
N PRO A 49 -19.77 -11.51 -5.03
CA PRO A 49 -21.05 -10.81 -5.03
C PRO A 49 -21.05 -9.54 -4.18
N ASP A 50 -20.14 -9.43 -3.21
CA ASP A 50 -19.95 -8.30 -2.31
C ASP A 50 -18.58 -7.66 -2.52
N PHE A 51 -18.55 -6.46 -3.09
CA PHE A 51 -17.30 -5.72 -3.30
C PHE A 51 -17.02 -4.77 -2.12
N ALA A 52 -16.24 -5.25 -1.16
CA ALA A 52 -15.76 -4.44 -0.03
C ALA A 52 -14.33 -4.85 0.36
N ASN A 53 -13.36 -4.60 -0.52
CA ASN A 53 -11.92 -4.79 -0.23
C ASN A 53 -11.31 -3.54 0.42
N ALA A 54 -10.18 -3.71 1.12
CA ALA A 54 -9.39 -2.61 1.66
C ALA A 54 -7.90 -2.98 1.68
N GLN A 55 -7.02 -2.00 1.49
CA GLN A 55 -5.57 -2.23 1.51
C GLN A 55 -4.79 -0.97 1.88
N GLY A 56 -3.55 -1.14 2.30
CA GLY A 56 -2.66 -0.04 2.64
C GLY A 56 -1.20 -0.45 2.75
N LEU A 57 -0.33 0.54 2.81
CA LEU A 57 1.10 0.38 3.09
C LEU A 57 1.36 0.71 4.56
N GLU A 58 2.06 -0.17 5.25
CA GLU A 58 2.53 0.04 6.62
C GLU A 58 4.07 0.09 6.67
N VAL A 59 4.58 0.81 7.66
CA VAL A 59 5.99 0.92 8.01
C VAL A 59 6.22 0.48 9.46
N LEU A 60 7.34 -0.20 9.71
CA LEU A 60 7.72 -0.55 11.08
C LEU A 60 8.34 0.67 11.78
N ASP A 61 7.72 1.13 12.86
CA ASP A 61 8.33 2.12 13.76
C ASP A 61 9.46 1.44 14.57
N PRO A 62 10.72 1.89 14.42
CA PRO A 62 11.83 1.31 15.18
C PRO A 62 11.80 1.63 16.67
N ALA A 63 11.06 2.65 17.12
CA ALA A 63 10.96 3.04 18.52
C ALA A 63 9.98 2.15 19.29
N THR A 64 8.82 1.85 18.70
CA THR A 64 7.78 1.02 19.33
C THR A 64 7.84 -0.44 18.90
N GLY A 65 8.38 -0.73 17.71
CA GLY A 65 8.31 -2.06 17.09
C GLY A 65 6.92 -2.38 16.52
N GLU A 66 6.05 -1.38 16.40
CA GLU A 66 4.70 -1.51 15.86
C GLU A 66 4.67 -1.15 14.37
N TRP A 67 3.69 -1.71 13.67
CA TRP A 67 3.45 -1.38 12.27
C TRP A 67 2.37 -0.32 12.20
N GLU A 68 2.67 0.77 11.50
CA GLU A 68 1.80 1.94 11.38
C GLU A 68 1.58 2.26 9.90
N ASP A 69 0.47 2.90 9.56
CA ASP A 69 0.23 3.34 8.19
C ASP A 69 1.37 4.26 7.73
N TRP A 70 1.81 4.05 6.49
CA TRP A 70 2.87 4.86 5.92
C TRP A 70 2.35 6.24 5.55
N TYR A 71 3.07 7.26 6.00
CA TYR A 71 2.93 8.64 5.57
C TYR A 71 4.29 9.16 5.12
N ASP A 72 4.27 10.08 4.18
CA ASP A 72 5.47 10.80 3.79
C ASP A 72 5.85 11.81 4.89
N ASP A 73 7.10 11.77 5.35
CA ASP A 73 7.56 12.59 6.49
C ASP A 73 7.59 14.10 6.14
N GLU A 74 7.74 14.45 4.86
CA GLU A 74 7.88 15.84 4.41
C GLU A 74 6.53 16.50 4.12
N THR A 75 5.67 15.80 3.40
CA THR A 75 4.37 16.30 2.92
C THR A 75 3.21 15.93 3.84
N GLY A 76 3.37 14.89 4.66
CA GLY A 76 2.30 14.32 5.48
C GLY A 76 1.25 13.55 4.68
N LEU A 77 1.48 13.33 3.39
CA LEU A 77 0.55 12.61 2.51
C LEU A 77 0.53 11.12 2.84
N SER A 78 -0.64 10.51 2.71
CA SER A 78 -0.76 9.06 2.68
C SER A 78 -0.04 8.48 1.45
N PHE A 79 0.26 7.19 1.47
CA PHE A 79 0.93 6.55 0.33
C PHE A 79 0.16 6.67 -1.00
N GLU A 80 -1.18 6.61 -0.95
CA GLU A 80 -2.02 6.76 -2.13
C GLU A 80 -1.91 8.18 -2.70
N GLU A 81 -2.07 9.20 -1.86
CA GLU A 81 -1.93 10.60 -2.28
C GLU A 81 -0.52 10.90 -2.80
N TYR A 82 0.51 10.39 -2.12
CA TYR A 82 1.90 10.53 -2.54
C TYR A 82 2.14 9.96 -3.94
N CYS A 83 1.50 8.83 -4.27
CA CYS A 83 1.56 8.24 -5.60
C CYS A 83 0.78 9.05 -6.64
N ILE A 84 -0.42 9.55 -6.29
CA ILE A 84 -1.28 10.33 -7.20
C ILE A 84 -0.64 11.67 -7.57
N GLU A 85 -0.03 12.34 -6.60
CA GLU A 85 0.68 13.61 -6.79
C GLU A 85 2.04 13.43 -7.51
N GLY A 86 2.43 12.18 -7.81
CA GLY A 86 3.59 11.86 -8.64
C GLY A 86 4.94 12.02 -7.94
N TYR A 87 4.98 12.22 -6.62
CA TYR A 87 6.24 12.36 -5.87
C TYR A 87 7.14 11.13 -5.99
N LEU A 88 6.56 9.94 -6.08
CA LEU A 88 7.32 8.70 -6.27
C LEU A 88 8.04 8.63 -7.63
N ASP A 89 7.58 9.39 -8.63
CA ASP A 89 8.14 9.41 -9.98
C ASP A 89 9.05 10.62 -10.22
N GLN A 90 9.16 11.53 -9.26
CA GLN A 90 10.09 12.65 -9.34
C GLN A 90 11.52 12.12 -9.28
N PRO A 91 12.45 12.64 -10.12
CA PRO A 91 13.85 12.30 -9.98
C PRO A 91 14.29 12.71 -8.57
N THR A 92 14.84 11.76 -7.81
CA THR A 92 15.48 12.08 -6.53
C THR A 92 16.56 13.11 -6.84
N ASP A 93 16.45 14.32 -6.29
CA ASP A 93 17.50 15.32 -6.41
C ASP A 93 18.78 14.67 -5.91
N SER A 94 19.69 14.41 -6.85
CA SER A 94 21.00 13.83 -6.56
C SER A 94 21.81 14.88 -5.81
N GLU A 95 21.96 14.71 -4.50
CA GLU A 95 22.98 15.41 -3.69
C GLU A 95 24.40 15.06 -4.15
#